data_AF-A0A418YB88-F1
#
_entry.id   AF-A0A418YB88-F1
#
_cell.length_a   1.000
_cell.length_b   1.000
_cell.length_c   1.000
_cell.angle_alpha   90.00
_cell.angle_beta   90.00
_cell.angle_gamma   90.00
#
_symmetry.space_group_name_H-M   'P 1'
#
loop_
_entity.id
_entity.type
_entity.pdbx_description
1 polymer ?
#
loop_
_entity_poly.entity_id
_entity_poly.type
_entity_poly.pdbx_seq_one_letter_code
_entity_poly.pdbx_strand_id
1 'polypeptide(L)' 'MSNKLYRVTYFSEDGCKGQMTLETPYYICRNHDTELCIYDEKAYLGSDDMLQLMINQQLQQTADWCVVNVEALLI' A
#
# COMPACT_ATOMS: atom_id res chain seq x y z
N MET A 1 4.29 -7.82 17.00
CA MET A 1 3.53 -8.11 15.77
C MET A 1 4.54 -8.38 14.68
N SER A 2 4.40 -9.47 13.94
CA SER A 2 5.29 -9.75 12.80
C SER A 2 4.93 -8.83 11.65
N ASN A 3 5.93 -8.15 11.10
CA ASN A 3 5.74 -7.35 9.91
C ASN A 3 5.39 -8.25 8.72
N LYS A 4 4.55 -7.71 7.85
CA LYS A 4 4.12 -8.32 6.60
C LYS A 4 4.80 -7.58 5.46
N LEU A 5 5.17 -8.33 4.44
CA LEU A 5 5.89 -7.80 3.29
C LEU A 5 4.97 -7.82 2.07
N TYR A 6 4.89 -6.69 1.39
CA TYR A 6 4.06 -6.51 0.22
C TYR A 6 4.90 -5.99 -0.94
N ARG A 7 4.60 -6.46 -2.15
CA ARG A 7 5.02 -5.80 -3.38
C ARG A 7 3.92 -4.86 -3.82
N VAL A 8 4.24 -3.57 -3.82
CA VAL A 8 3.32 -2.51 -4.25
C VAL A 8 3.72 -2.07 -5.65
N THR A 9 2.74 -2.06 -6.56
CA THR A 9 2.88 -1.46 -7.89
C THR A 9 2.06 -0.18 -7.93
N TYR A 10 2.71 0.91 -8.31
CA TYR A 10 2.12 2.24 -8.35
C TYR A 10 2.50 2.97 -9.63
N PHE A 11 1.76 4.02 -9.96
CA PHE A 11 2.06 4.94 -11.05
C PHE A 11 2.21 6.35 -10.49
N SER A 12 3.21 7.10 -10.96
CA SER A 12 3.26 8.55 -10.75
C SER A 12 2.18 9.25 -11.57
N GLU A 13 1.91 10.52 -11.25
CA GLU A 13 1.07 11.39 -12.09
C GLU A 13 1.55 11.46 -13.55
N ASP A 14 2.87 11.45 -13.77
CA ASP A 14 3.47 11.42 -15.11
C ASP A 14 3.29 10.06 -15.85
N GLY A 15 2.59 9.11 -15.23
CA GLY A 15 2.33 7.78 -15.79
C GLY A 15 3.52 6.81 -15.69
N CYS A 16 4.55 7.15 -14.92
CA CYS A 16 5.70 6.27 -14.72
C CYS A 16 5.33 5.12 -13.77
N LYS A 17 5.44 3.88 -14.25
CA LYS A 17 5.23 2.69 -13.42
C LYS A 17 6.41 2.49 -12.47
N GLY A 18 6.11 2.44 -11.17
CA GLY A 18 7.03 2.08 -10.11
C GLY A 18 6.64 0.77 -9.42
N GLN A 19 7.63 0.12 -8.82
CA GLN A 19 7.40 -1.00 -7.90
C GLN A 19 8.29 -0.83 -6.67
N MET A 20 7.75 -1.19 -5.51
CA MET A 20 8.50 -1.19 -4.27
C MET A 20 8.06 -2.31 -3.35
N THR A 21 8.92 -2.62 -2.38
CA THR A 21 8.59 -3.50 -1.28
C THR A 21 8.15 -2.65 -0.09
N LEU A 22 6.94 -2.87 0.40
CA LEU A 22 6.38 -2.23 1.58
C LEU A 22 6.37 -3.23 2.74
N GLU A 23 7.03 -2.87 3.84
CA GLU A 23 7.01 -3.64 5.08
C GLU A 23 6.12 -2.93 6.09
N THR A 24 5.10 -3.63 6.60
CA THR A 24 4.12 -3.03 7.51
C THR A 24 3.53 -4.06 8.47
N PRO A 25 3.21 -3.69 9.73
CA PRO A 25 2.45 -4.56 10.62
C PRO A 25 0.99 -4.78 10.16
N TYR A 26 0.48 -3.94 9.26
CA TYR A 26 -0.92 -3.93 8.84
C TYR A 26 -1.22 -4.90 7.68
N TYR A 27 -2.44 -5.41 7.64
CA TYR A 27 -2.96 -6.16 6.51
C TYR A 27 -3.44 -5.20 5.44
N ILE A 28 -3.03 -5.44 4.19
CA ILE A 28 -3.52 -4.70 3.03
C ILE A 28 -4.31 -5.67 2.15
N CYS A 29 -5.58 -5.37 1.90
CA CYS A 29 -6.46 -6.15 1.04
C CYS A 29 -7.50 -5.27 0.35
N ARG A 30 -8.15 -5.79 -0.69
CA ARG A 30 -9.24 -5.08 -1.36
C ARG A 30 -10.57 -5.38 -0.68
N ASN A 31 -11.40 -4.35 -0.50
CA ASN A 31 -12.78 -4.52 -0.04
C ASN A 31 -13.68 -5.07 -1.19
N HIS A 32 -14.98 -5.18 -0.91
CA HIS A 32 -15.96 -5.67 -1.88
C HIS A 32 -16.12 -4.77 -3.12
N ASP A 33 -15.85 -3.47 -2.98
CA ASP A 33 -15.86 -2.48 -4.06
C ASP A 33 -14.50 -2.40 -4.79
N THR A 34 -13.60 -3.33 -4.52
CA THR A 34 -12.24 -3.45 -5.08
C THR A 34 -11.26 -2.34 -4.66
N GLU A 35 -11.62 -1.52 -3.67
CA GLU A 35 -10.77 -0.47 -3.10
C GLU A 35 -9.74 -1.04 -2.14
N LEU A 36 -8.52 -0.50 -2.15
CA LEU A 36 -7.47 -0.90 -1.23
C LEU A 36 -7.77 -0.40 0.18
N CYS A 37 -7.72 -1.31 1.14
CA CYS A 37 -8.03 -1.06 2.53
C CYS A 37 -6.92 -1.62 3.43
N ILE A 38 -6.66 -0.90 4.52
CA ILE A 38 -5.66 -1.23 5.53
C ILE A 38 -6.38 -1.64 6.81
N TYR A 39 -5.97 -2.76 7.38
CA TYR A 39 -6.52 -3.32 8.60
C TYR A 39 -5.41 -3.66 9.58
N ASP A 40 -5.67 -3.54 10.88
CA ASP A 40 -4.92 -4.29 11.89
C ASP A 40 -5.68 -5.58 12.27
N GLU A 41 -5.19 -6.29 13.29
CA GLU A 41 -5.83 -7.51 13.78
C GLU A 41 -7.21 -7.29 14.41
N LYS A 42 -7.62 -6.04 14.64
CA LYS A 42 -8.81 -5.67 15.41
C LYS A 42 -9.83 -4.87 14.61
N ALA A 43 -9.40 -4.08 13.64
CA ALA A 43 -10.22 -3.08 12.99
C ALA A 43 -9.67 -2.63 11.62
N TYR A 44 -10.55 -2.01 10.87
CA TYR A 44 -10.22 -1.18 9.71
C TYR A 44 -9.50 0.08 10.16
N LEU A 45 -8.41 0.43 9.47
CA LEU A 45 -7.57 1.59 9.77
C LEU A 45 -7.68 2.70 8.72
N GLY A 46 -7.86 2.37 7.44
CA GLY A 46 -7.91 3.37 6.38
C GLY A 46 -7.99 2.81 4.97
N SER A 47 -8.16 3.71 4.01
CA SER A 47 -8.29 3.46 2.57
C SER A 47 -6.94 3.57 1.84
N ASP A 48 -6.99 3.66 0.52
CA ASP A 48 -5.86 3.89 -0.36
C ASP A 48 -5.07 5.17 -0.05
N ASP A 49 -5.73 6.24 0.42
CA ASP A 49 -5.08 7.48 0.87
C ASP A 49 -4.02 7.19 1.94
N MET A 50 -4.32 6.30 2.89
CA MET A 50 -3.38 5.91 3.94
C MET A 50 -2.20 5.12 3.37
N LEU A 51 -2.45 4.31 2.33
CA LEU A 51 -1.41 3.57 1.64
C LEU A 51 -0.48 4.52 0.86
N GLN A 52 -1.03 5.54 0.22
CA GLN A 52 -0.28 6.57 -0.47
C GLN A 52 0.62 7.35 0.50
N LEU A 53 0.12 7.67 1.70
CA LEU A 53 0.94 8.27 2.76
C LEU A 53 2.11 7.37 3.17
N MET A 54 1.87 6.06 3.31
CA MET A 54 2.93 5.10 3.65
C MET A 54 3.99 5.00 2.55
N ILE A 55 3.58 4.99 1.28
CA ILE A 55 4.48 5.00 0.12
C ILE A 55 5.32 6.28 0.11
N ASN A 56 4.69 7.44 0.29
CA ASN A 56 5.36 8.74 0.35
C ASN A 56 6.41 8.79 1.46
N GLN A 57 6.08 8.30 2.67
CA GLN A 57 7.02 8.23 3.79
C GLN A 57 8.23 7.35 3.46
N GLN A 58 8.02 6.19 2.83
CA GLN A 58 9.10 5.26 2.53
C GLN A 58 9.98 5.72 1.36
N LEU A 59 9.41 6.37 0.36
CA LEU A 59 10.14 6.98 -0.76
C LEU A 59 10.78 8.33 -0.40
N GLN A 60 10.48 8.89 0.79
CA GLN A 60 10.88 10.23 1.22
C GLN A 60 10.48 11.31 0.20
N GLN A 61 9.30 11.15 -0.37
CA GLN A 61 8.76 12.03 -1.42
C GLN A 61 7.33 12.44 -1.07
N THR A 62 6.89 13.55 -1.65
CA THR A 62 5.49 13.99 -1.63
C THR A 62 5.03 14.06 -3.07
N ALA A 63 4.51 12.95 -3.54
CA ALA A 63 3.92 12.86 -4.87
C ALA A 63 2.58 12.12 -4.79
N ASP A 64 1.73 12.40 -5.78
CA ASP A 64 0.49 11.67 -5.95
C ASP A 64 0.78 10.37 -6.71
N TRP A 65 0.42 9.25 -6.08
CA TRP A 65 0.67 7.91 -6.60
C TRP A 65 -0.64 7.17 -6.74
N CYS A 66 -0.89 6.62 -7.92
CA CYS A 66 -2.00 5.70 -8.10
C CYS A 66 -1.53 4.27 -7.77
N VAL A 67 -1.98 3.72 -6.64
CA VAL A 67 -1.66 2.33 -6.27
C VAL A 67 -2.60 1.38 -7.01
N VAL A 68 -2.05 0.59 -7.91
CA VAL A 68 -2.85 -0.32 -8.76
C VAL A 68 -2.86 -1.75 -8.24
N ASN A 69 -1.81 -2.17 -7.52
CA ASN A 69 -1.72 -3.54 -7.06
C ASN A 69 -0.87 -3.65 -5.80
N VAL A 70 -1.28 -4.54 -4.90
CA VAL A 70 -0.59 -4.87 -3.67
C VAL A 70 -0.64 -6.38 -3.49
N GLU A 71 0.53 -7.01 -3.51
CA GLU A 71 0.67 -8.47 -3.43
C GLU A 71 1.43 -8.84 -2.17
N ALA A 72 0.82 -9.64 -1.29
CA ALA A 72 1.52 -10.19 -0.13
C ALA A 72 2.64 -11.13 -0.62
N LEU A 73 3.86 -10.88 -0.15
CA LEU A 73 5.00 -11.75 -0.39
C LEU A 73 4.98 -12.82 0.72
N LEU A 74 4.64 -14.05 0.33
CA LEU A 74 4.81 -15.22 1.20
C LEU A 74 6.32 -15.46 1.34
N ILE A 75 6.84 -15.20 2.53
CA ILE A 75 8.22 -15.54 2.93
C ILE A 75 8.20 -16.84 3.69
#